data_AF-A0A6P0XST6-F1
#
_entry.id   AF-A0A6P0XST6-F1
#
_cell.length_a   1.000
_cell.length_b   1.000
_cell.length_c   1.000
_cell.angle_alpha   90.00
_cell.angle_beta   90.00
_cell.angle_gamma   90.00
#
_symmetry.space_group_name_H-M   'P 1'
#
loop_
_entity.id
_entity.type
_entity.pdbx_description
1 polymer ?
#
loop_
_entity_poly.entity_id
_entity_poly.type
_entity_poly.pdbx_seq_one_letter_code
_entity_poly.pdbx_strand_id
1 'polypeptide(L)'
;FRYDIIPLFVSGLIYSILYFKNHNLTSPIISHFFYNTLVAIFNGIDFFLTPETERNMFISVETYQNYIQSLLSQRIFLIFVSAPFVIYFIYKNFPKNNSIIPYYANLAKIHERN
;
A
#
# COMPACT_ATOMS: atom_id res chain seq x y z
N PHE A 1 -6.86 -15.08 -10.77
CA PHE A 1 -5.52 -14.95 -10.17
C PHE A 1 -5.32 -13.52 -9.71
N ARG A 2 -4.81 -13.32 -8.49
CA ARG A 2 -4.52 -12.00 -7.91
C ARG A 2 -3.09 -11.60 -8.28
N TYR A 3 -2.94 -10.57 -9.12
CA TYR A 3 -1.63 -10.08 -9.58
C TYR A 3 -1.03 -9.00 -8.66
N ASP A 4 -1.61 -8.78 -7.48
CA ASP A 4 -1.29 -7.72 -6.52
C ASP A 4 -0.40 -8.20 -5.35
N ILE A 5 0.25 -9.37 -5.46
CA ILE A 5 1.05 -9.94 -4.35
C ILE A 5 2.23 -9.05 -3.94
N ILE A 6 2.93 -8.46 -4.92
CA ILE A 6 4.08 -7.58 -4.69
C ILE A 6 3.64 -6.30 -3.95
N PRO A 7 2.66 -5.51 -4.43
CA PRO A 7 2.24 -4.30 -3.72
C PRO A 7 1.62 -4.59 -2.35
N LEU A 8 0.94 -5.73 -2.18
CA LEU A 8 0.43 -6.17 -0.87
C LEU A 8 1.57 -6.44 0.11
N PHE A 9 2.61 -7.16 -0.33
CA PHE A 9 3.78 -7.45 0.48
C PHE A 9 4.50 -6.18 0.93
N VAL A 10 4.75 -5.25 0.00
CA VAL A 10 5.41 -3.96 0.30
C VAL A 10 4.58 -3.14 1.27
N SER A 11 3.26 -3.07 1.08
CA SER A 11 2.35 -2.36 2.00
C SER A 11 2.37 -2.97 3.40
N GLY A 12 2.32 -4.30 3.49
CA GLY A 12 2.41 -5.03 4.76
C GLY A 12 3.72 -4.77 5.51
N LEU A 13 4.84 -4.72 4.78
CA LEU A 13 6.14 -4.31 5.34
C LEU A 13 6.11 -2.89 5.90
N ILE A 14 5.60 -1.93 5.13
CA ILE A 14 5.50 -0.53 5.57
C ILE A 14 4.64 -0.41 6.83
N TYR A 15 3.48 -1.05 6.88
CA TYR A 15 2.58 -1.01 8.05
C TYR A 15 3.23 -1.65 9.28
N SER A 16 3.95 -2.75 9.10
CA SER A 16 4.69 -3.40 10.18
C SER A 16 5.77 -2.45 10.73
N ILE A 17 6.55 -1.82 9.85
CA ILE A 17 7.57 -0.85 10.23
C ILE A 17 6.97 0.33 10.99
N LEU A 18 5.84 0.89 10.52
CA LEU A 18 5.14 1.98 11.19
C LEU A 18 4.66 1.57 12.60
N TYR A 19 4.15 0.34 12.74
CA TYR A 19 3.76 -0.21 14.04
C TYR A 19 4.95 -0.31 15.00
N PHE A 20 6.07 -0.87 14.53
CA PHE A 20 7.31 -0.98 15.32
C PHE A 20 7.89 0.39 15.67
N LYS A 21 7.89 1.34 14.74
CA LYS A 21 8.48 2.67 14.95
C LYS A 21 7.68 3.53 15.92
N ASN A 22 6.36 3.54 15.78
CA ASN A 22 5.48 4.47 16.51
C ASN A 22 4.89 3.86 17.78
N HIS A 23 5.11 2.56 18.00
CA HIS A 23 4.52 1.77 19.06
C HIS A 23 2.99 1.90 19.18
N ASN A 24 2.30 2.17 18.06
CA ASN A 24 0.85 2.33 18.05
C ASN A 24 0.23 1.79 16.75
N LEU A 25 -1.01 1.33 16.84
CA LEU A 25 -1.79 0.85 15.69
C LEU A 25 -2.41 1.99 14.88
N THR A 26 -2.54 3.19 15.46
CA THR A 26 -3.15 4.33 14.80
C THR A 26 -2.42 4.71 13.51
N SER A 27 -1.09 4.70 13.53
CA SER A 27 -0.28 5.04 12.36
C SER A 27 -0.54 4.11 11.15
N PRO A 28 -0.41 2.78 11.24
CA PRO A 28 -0.71 1.91 10.11
C PRO A 28 -2.19 1.94 9.70
N ILE A 29 -3.13 2.12 10.64
CA ILE A 29 -4.57 2.26 10.32
C ILE A 29 -4.82 3.49 9.44
N ILE A 30 -4.27 4.66 9.83
CA ILE A 30 -4.43 5.89 9.06
C ILE A 30 -3.79 5.74 7.67
N SER A 31 -2.59 5.16 7.58
CA SER A 31 -1.94 4.91 6.29
C SER A 31 -2.76 3.98 5.38
N HIS A 32 -3.35 2.92 5.94
CA HIS A 32 -4.21 2.02 5.19
C HIS A 32 -5.52 2.68 4.75
N PHE A 33 -6.11 3.50 5.62
CA PHE A 33 -7.30 4.30 5.29
C PHE A 33 -7.03 5.21 4.09
N PHE A 34 -5.94 6.00 4.11
CA PHE A 34 -5.59 6.88 2.99
C PHE A 34 -5.36 6.11 1.69
N TYR A 35 -4.67 4.96 1.75
CA TYR A 35 -4.49 4.10 0.58
C TYR A 35 -5.83 3.65 0.00
N ASN A 36 -6.74 3.15 0.83
CA ASN A 36 -8.06 2.71 0.39
C ASN A 36 -8.90 3.87 -0.15
N THR A 37 -8.83 5.06 0.46
CA THR A 37 -9.51 6.26 -0.04
C THR A 37 -9.01 6.63 -1.44
N LEU A 38 -7.70 6.63 -1.68
CA LEU A 38 -7.15 6.91 -3.00
C LEU A 38 -7.60 5.89 -4.03
N VAL A 39 -7.52 4.60 -3.70
CA VAL A 39 -7.99 3.52 -4.59
C VAL A 39 -9.49 3.68 -4.91
N ALA A 40 -10.31 4.01 -3.91
CA ALA A 40 -11.74 4.25 -4.11
C ALA A 40 -12.01 5.46 -5.02
N ILE A 41 -11.24 6.55 -4.87
CA ILE A 41 -11.34 7.73 -5.74
C ILE A 41 -10.98 7.35 -7.18
N PHE A 42 -9.85 6.68 -7.40
CA PHE A 42 -9.43 6.28 -8.75
C PHE A 42 -10.42 5.34 -9.42
N ASN A 43 -10.90 4.32 -8.69
CA ASN A 43 -11.91 3.39 -9.21
C ASN A 43 -13.24 4.10 -9.47
N GLY A 44 -13.62 5.07 -8.63
CA GLY A 44 -14.81 5.89 -8.84
C GLY A 44 -14.70 6.74 -10.10
N ILE A 45 -13.58 7.43 -10.29
CA ILE A 45 -13.30 8.22 -11.51
C ILE A 45 -13.39 7.32 -12.75
N ASP A 46 -12.69 6.19 -12.74
CA ASP A 46 -12.71 5.22 -13.84
C ASP A 46 -14.13 4.73 -14.14
N PHE A 47 -14.89 4.39 -13.10
CA PHE A 47 -16.27 3.96 -13.23
C PHE A 47 -17.18 5.04 -13.86
N PHE A 48 -17.07 6.30 -13.41
CA PHE A 48 -17.93 7.37 -13.92
C PHE A 48 -17.53 7.86 -15.31
N LEU A 49 -16.24 7.81 -15.66
CA LEU A 49 -15.74 8.19 -16.99
C LEU A 49 -15.97 7.10 -18.05
N THR A 50 -16.09 5.84 -17.65
CA THR A 50 -16.39 4.74 -18.57
C THR A 50 -17.87 4.80 -19.01
N PRO A 51 -18.18 4.77 -20.32
CA PRO A 51 -19.56 4.71 -20.80
C PRO A 51 -20.32 3.50 -20.23
N GLU A 52 -21.61 3.65 -19.91
CA GLU A 52 -22.41 2.55 -19.32
C GLU A 52 -22.39 1.26 -20.16
N THR A 53 -22.34 1.40 -21.48
CA THR A 53 -22.25 0.29 -22.45
C THR A 53 -20.97 -0.53 -22.31
N GLU A 54 -19.92 0.02 -21.72
CA GLU A 54 -18.60 -0.60 -21.58
C GLU A 54 -18.33 -1.14 -20.16
N ARG A 55 -19.06 -0.68 -19.13
CA ARG A 55 -18.81 -1.02 -17.71
C ARG A 55 -18.95 -2.51 -17.37
N ASN A 56 -19.78 -3.24 -18.10
CA ASN A 56 -20.07 -4.66 -17.85
C ASN A 56 -19.62 -5.57 -19.01
N MET A 57 -18.81 -5.04 -19.94
CA MET A 57 -18.38 -5.81 -21.10
C MET A 57 -17.21 -6.73 -20.73
N PHE A 58 -17.31 -8.01 -21.10
CA PHE A 58 -16.17 -8.92 -21.01
C PHE A 58 -15.12 -8.51 -22.04
N ILE A 59 -14.10 -7.79 -21.59
CA ILE A 59 -12.93 -7.45 -22.40
C ILE A 59 -12.12 -8.71 -22.71
N SER A 60 -11.73 -8.85 -23.97
CA SER A 60 -10.81 -9.92 -24.39
C SER A 60 -9.44 -9.70 -23.74
N VAL A 61 -8.66 -10.78 -23.61
CA VAL A 61 -7.29 -10.73 -23.09
C VAL A 61 -6.42 -9.80 -23.96
N GLU A 62 -6.63 -9.81 -25.28
CA GLU A 62 -5.92 -8.95 -26.23
C GLU A 62 -6.22 -7.46 -25.99
N THR A 63 -7.50 -7.10 -25.81
CA THR A 63 -7.89 -5.72 -25.51
C THR A 63 -7.29 -5.25 -24.18
N TYR A 64 -7.29 -6.13 -23.17
CA TYR A 64 -6.64 -5.84 -21.89
C TYR A 64 -5.13 -5.63 -22.04
N GLN A 65 -4.44 -6.49 -22.79
CA GLN A 65 -3.01 -6.37 -23.04
C GLN A 65 -2.67 -5.06 -23.76
N ASN A 66 -3.43 -4.70 -24.80
CA ASN A 66 -3.24 -3.45 -25.53
C ASN A 66 -3.42 -2.22 -24.63
N TYR A 67 -4.45 -2.23 -23.78
CA TYR A 67 -4.68 -1.19 -22.78
C TYR A 67 -3.50 -1.08 -21.79
N ILE A 68 -3.08 -2.19 -21.19
CA ILE A 68 -1.97 -2.21 -20.24
C ILE A 68 -0.65 -1.79 -20.88
N GLN A 69 -0.40 -2.22 -22.12
CA GLN A 69 0.83 -1.91 -22.86
C GLN A 69 0.99 -0.39 -23.05
N SER A 70 -0.12 0.31 -23.34
CA SER A 70 -0.12 1.77 -23.48
C SER A 70 0.26 2.52 -22.18
N LEU A 71 -0.03 1.92 -21.02
CA LEU A 71 0.24 2.49 -19.70
C LEU A 71 1.55 1.98 -19.07
N LEU A 72 2.20 1.01 -19.71
CA LEU A 72 3.32 0.28 -19.12
C LEU A 72 4.52 1.20 -18.85
N SER A 73 4.81 2.12 -19.78
CA SER A 73 5.88 3.11 -19.63
C SER A 73 5.65 4.05 -18.44
N GLN A 74 4.42 4.55 -18.28
CA GLN A 74 4.03 5.41 -17.16
C GLN A 74 4.14 4.67 -15.83
N ARG A 75 3.69 3.41 -15.78
CA ARG A 75 3.79 2.58 -14.56
C ARG A 75 5.25 2.30 -14.18
N ILE A 76 6.10 1.95 -15.16
CA ILE A 76 7.53 1.75 -14.92
C ILE A 76 8.16 3.05 -14.39
N PHE A 77 7.85 4.19 -14.99
CA PHE A 77 8.34 5.48 -14.54
C PHE A 77 7.94 5.75 -13.08
N LEU A 78 6.66 5.55 -12.72
CA LEU A 78 6.20 5.73 -11.35
C LEU A 78 6.88 4.79 -10.35
N ILE A 79 7.12 3.53 -10.74
CA ILE A 79 7.88 2.58 -9.92
C ILE A 79 9.32 3.07 -9.75
N PHE A 80 9.96 3.50 -10.83
CA PHE A 80 11.34 3.97 -10.78
C PHE A 80 11.52 5.22 -9.90
N VAL A 81 10.55 6.14 -9.96
CA VAL A 81 10.57 7.34 -9.10
C VAL A 81 10.27 6.98 -7.64
N SER A 82 9.30 6.09 -7.36
CA SER A 82 8.86 5.79 -5.99
C SER A 82 9.77 4.78 -5.26
N ALA A 83 10.36 3.83 -5.98
CA ALA A 83 11.13 2.73 -5.39
C ALA A 83 12.30 3.20 -4.51
N PRO A 84 13.14 4.19 -4.90
CA PRO A 84 14.22 4.69 -4.05
C PRO A 84 13.73 5.20 -2.69
N PHE A 85 12.59 5.91 -2.66
CA PHE A 85 12.02 6.42 -1.42
C PHE A 85 11.49 5.30 -0.54
N VAL A 86 10.82 4.30 -1.14
CA VAL A 86 10.32 3.13 -0.41
C VAL A 86 11.47 2.30 0.15
N ILE A 87 12.50 2.04 -0.65
CA ILE A 87 13.70 1.31 -0.22
C ILE A 87 14.41 2.06 0.91
N TYR A 88 14.62 3.37 0.76
CA TYR A 88 15.24 4.19 1.80
C TYR A 88 14.41 4.19 3.09
N PHE A 89 13.09 4.32 2.98
CA PHE A 89 12.18 4.25 4.14
C PHE A 89 12.30 2.91 4.86
N ILE A 90 12.25 1.80 4.12
CA ILE A 90 12.37 0.45 4.70
C ILE A 90 13.73 0.31 5.39
N TYR A 91 14.82 0.61 4.68
CA TYR A 91 16.17 0.50 5.22
C TYR A 91 16.38 1.31 6.49
N LYS A 92 15.94 2.59 6.49
CA LYS A 92 16.15 3.51 7.61
C LYS A 92 15.34 3.14 8.85
N ASN A 93 14.14 2.58 8.66
CA ASN A 93 13.19 2.36 9.74
C ASN A 93 13.00 0.88 10.09
N PHE A 94 13.74 -0.03 9.45
CA PHE A 94 13.67 -1.44 9.73
C PHE A 94 13.94 -1.69 11.24
N PRO A 95 13.09 -2.46 11.93
CA PRO A 95 13.29 -2.73 13.35
C PRO A 95 14.62 -3.44 13.56
N LYS A 96 15.35 -3.04 14.61
CA LYS A 96 16.61 -3.69 15.00
C LYS A 96 16.28 -5.01 15.68
N ASN A 97 17.20 -5.98 15.65
CA ASN A 97 17.00 -7.30 16.26
C ASN A 97 16.61 -7.25 17.74
N ASN A 98 17.00 -6.19 18.46
CA ASN A 98 16.73 -6.05 19.90
C ASN A 98 15.51 -5.14 20.17
N SER A 99 14.72 -4.80 19.14
CA SER A 99 13.52 -3.98 19.31
C SER A 99 12.46 -4.76 20.08
N ILE A 100 12.00 -4.18 21.20
CA ILE A 100 10.88 -4.70 21.98
C ILE A 100 9.62 -4.62 21.11
N ILE A 101 8.83 -5.70 21.10
CA ILE A 101 7.56 -5.71 20.38
C ILE A 101 6.64 -4.63 20.98
N PRO A 102 6.03 -3.76 20.16
CA PRO A 102 5.25 -2.62 20.63
C PRO A 102 4.20 -2.94 21.69
N TYR A 103 3.56 -4.11 21.59
CA TYR A 103 2.60 -4.60 22.57
C TYR A 103 3.16 -4.63 23.99
N TYR A 104 4.33 -5.24 24.20
CA TYR A 104 4.96 -5.32 25.52
C TYR A 104 5.44 -3.95 26.00
N ALA A 105 5.96 -3.12 25.10
CA ALA A 105 6.37 -1.76 25.43
C ALA A 105 5.19 -0.90 25.93
N ASN A 106 4.00 -1.09 25.35
CA ASN A 106 2.80 -0.40 25.77
C ASN A 106 2.23 -0.95 27.08
N LEU A 107 2.30 -2.26 27.29
CA LEU A 107 1.85 -2.90 28.54
C LEU A 107 2.65 -2.39 29.75
N ALA A 108 3.98 -2.27 29.60
CA ALA A 108 4.86 -1.73 30.64
C ALA A 108 4.49 -0.27 30.99
N LYS A 109 4.27 0.59 29.98
CA LYS A 109 3.85 1.99 30.18
C LYS A 109 2.51 2.14 30.91
N ILE A 110 1.58 1.19 30.71
CA ILE A 110 0.29 1.20 31.41
C ILE A 110 0.50 0.85 32.89
N HIS A 111 1.34 -0.14 33.18
CA HIS A 111 1.66 -0.53 34.56
C HIS A 111 2.39 0.57 35.34
N GLU A 112 3.27 1.35 34.69
CA GLU A 112 3.94 2.49 35.33
C GLU A 112 3.01 3.67 35.66
N ARG A 113 1.81 3.74 35.06
CA ARG A 113 0.85 4.84 35.24
C ARG A 113 -0.22 4.55 36.28
N ASN A 114 -0.36 3.30 36.72
CA ASN A 114 -1.34 2.83 37.70
C ASN A 114 -0.66 2.63 39.05
#